data_AF-A0A9R1K9Z5-F1
#
_entry.id   AF-A0A9R1K9Z5-F1
#
_cell.length_a   1.000
_cell.length_b   1.000
_cell.length_c   1.000
_cell.angle_alpha   90.00
_cell.angle_beta   90.00
_cell.angle_gamma   90.00
#
_symmetry.space_group_name_H-M   'P 1'
#
loop_
_entity.id
_entity.type
_entity.pdbx_description
1 polymer ?
#
loop_
_entity_poly.entity_id
_entity_poly.type
_entity_poly.pdbx_seq_one_letter_code
_entity_poly.pdbx_strand_id
1 'polypeptide(L)'
;MRKLFFKKPVGWPEFLEARAVCIDKLKQLPDHFHVPTSYDKFEEYILNNAKIILCTACTSSHLSRTVELGEFKPIDLLIVDEAEQLREREIPIPLHTGVHRTVLIGDDCKLPALIKSKVSVDADFGRSLFERLISLGHPRHLLDVQFRMHPEISKFPLSRFYLGKVTDGPNVLQRDYERKLLAGPMYGPYSFIDIKGGTESSGEHDMSLSDAAEAAAVTRIVERLFNESVCSGQKLAVGVVSPYNAQGHAIQERLGRLECGAHGDGEGFSVKVRTVEGFQGAEEDVIVFSAVHSNGNGSVGLLADWRRTNVALTRAKHCLWILGDAATLSSSKTIWQEIVADAKERGCFYDCNEDKDLAAAIRDAVVDRSDELIGQSAQR
;
A
#
# COMPACT_ATOMS: atom_id res chain seq x y z
N MET A 1 34.47 16.71 26.53
CA MET A 1 34.34 17.00 27.97
C MET A 1 32.99 16.50 28.45
N ARG A 2 32.93 15.32 29.08
CA ARG A 2 31.99 14.90 30.14
C ARG A 2 32.25 13.42 30.46
N LYS A 3 32.98 13.21 31.56
CA LYS A 3 33.15 11.92 32.23
C LYS A 3 31.78 11.49 32.76
N LEU A 4 31.19 10.44 32.19
CA LEU A 4 30.25 9.61 32.96
C LEU A 4 31.06 8.56 33.68
N PHE A 5 31.22 8.79 34.99
CA PHE A 5 31.80 7.86 35.94
C PHE A 5 30.90 6.62 36.03
N PHE A 6 31.30 5.54 35.36
CA PHE A 6 30.89 4.22 35.80
C PHE A 6 31.69 3.89 37.07
N LYS A 7 31.01 3.81 38.21
CA LYS A 7 31.51 3.11 39.40
C LYS A 7 32.05 1.76 38.94
N LYS A 8 33.28 1.40 39.37
CA LYS A 8 33.82 0.04 39.16
C LYS A 8 32.74 -0.96 39.59
N PRO A 9 32.22 -1.81 38.69
CA PRO A 9 31.45 -2.94 39.16
C PRO A 9 32.44 -3.81 39.93
N VAL A 10 32.07 -4.20 41.15
CA VAL A 10 32.69 -5.33 41.83
C VAL A 10 32.43 -6.52 40.91
N GLY A 11 33.40 -6.80 40.03
CA GLY A 11 33.23 -7.70 38.90
C GLY A 11 33.13 -9.11 39.41
N TRP A 12 31.96 -9.72 39.19
CA TRP A 12 31.72 -11.12 39.44
C TRP A 12 32.77 -11.93 38.66
N PRO A 13 33.53 -12.84 39.29
CA PRO A 13 34.57 -13.63 38.61
C PRO A 13 34.06 -14.29 37.33
N GLU A 14 32.81 -14.75 37.35
CA GLU A 14 32.06 -15.33 36.25
C GLU A 14 31.95 -14.39 35.03
N PHE A 15 31.82 -13.08 35.23
CA PHE A 15 31.74 -12.11 34.14
C PHE A 15 33.11 -11.88 33.47
N LEU A 16 34.19 -11.88 34.25
CA LEU A 16 35.55 -11.76 33.72
C LEU A 16 35.93 -13.03 32.93
N GLU A 17 35.51 -14.19 33.42
CA GLU A 17 35.69 -15.48 32.75
C GLU A 17 34.88 -15.58 31.46
N ALA A 18 33.58 -15.23 31.50
CA ALA A 18 32.74 -15.18 30.30
C ALA A 18 33.29 -14.21 29.25
N ARG A 19 33.81 -13.04 29.68
CA ARG A 19 34.48 -12.09 28.78
C ARG A 19 35.75 -12.68 28.18
N ALA A 20 36.57 -13.39 28.95
CA ALA A 20 37.79 -14.03 28.45
C ALA A 20 37.47 -15.11 27.40
N VAL A 21 36.45 -15.94 27.65
CA VAL A 21 35.97 -16.96 26.70
C VAL A 21 35.46 -16.32 25.41
N CYS A 22 34.67 -15.25 25.50
CA CYS A 22 34.19 -14.53 24.32
C CYS A 22 35.33 -13.90 23.51
N ILE A 23 36.32 -13.29 24.18
CA ILE A 23 37.49 -12.70 23.52
C ILE A 23 38.33 -13.79 22.84
N ASP A 24 38.49 -14.95 23.47
CA ASP A 24 39.27 -16.05 22.90
C ASP A 24 38.60 -16.63 21.65
N LYS A 25 37.27 -16.81 21.70
CA LYS A 25 36.47 -17.17 20.52
C LYS A 25 36.55 -16.12 19.40
N LEU A 26 36.52 -14.83 19.73
CA LEU A 26 36.69 -13.75 18.75
C LEU A 26 38.09 -13.71 18.13
N LYS A 27 39.12 -14.08 18.90
CA LYS A 27 40.51 -14.18 18.41
C LYS A 27 40.76 -15.37 17.50
N GLN A 28 40.04 -16.47 17.73
CA GLN A 28 40.08 -17.68 16.88
C GLN A 28 39.17 -17.57 15.66
N LEU A 29 38.28 -16.57 15.62
CA LEU A 29 37.34 -16.37 14.53
C LEU A 29 38.02 -16.19 13.16
N PRO A 30 39.14 -15.44 13.02
CA PRO A 30 39.89 -15.35 11.77
C PRO A 30 40.48 -16.69 11.28
N ASP A 31 40.79 -17.62 12.20
CA ASP A 31 41.35 -18.94 11.85
C ASP A 31 40.30 -19.86 11.21
N HIS A 32 39.01 -19.59 11.47
CA HIS A 32 37.88 -20.35 10.95
C HIS A 32 37.02 -19.58 9.94
N PHE A 33 37.17 -18.25 9.89
CA PHE A 33 36.39 -17.34 9.06
C PHE A 33 37.34 -16.42 8.29
N HIS A 34 37.78 -16.89 7.13
CA HIS A 34 38.73 -16.17 6.30
C HIS A 34 38.02 -14.99 5.61
N VAL A 35 38.05 -13.82 6.25
CA VAL A 35 37.49 -12.59 5.67
C VAL A 35 38.47 -12.02 4.65
N PRO A 36 38.02 -11.71 3.42
CA PRO A 36 38.88 -11.05 2.44
C PRO A 36 39.32 -9.67 2.90
N THR A 37 40.55 -9.27 2.56
CA THR A 37 41.14 -7.98 2.97
C THR A 37 40.82 -6.81 2.03
N SER A 38 40.22 -7.07 0.86
CA SER A 38 39.79 -6.03 -0.08
C SER A 38 38.27 -6.03 -0.23
N TYR A 39 37.70 -4.83 -0.41
CA TYR A 39 36.26 -4.62 -0.50
C TYR A 39 35.61 -5.43 -1.63
N ASP A 40 36.22 -5.48 -2.82
CA ASP A 40 35.70 -6.23 -3.98
C ASP A 40 35.62 -7.74 -3.72
N LYS A 41 36.55 -8.27 -2.91
CA LYS A 41 36.52 -9.69 -2.54
C LYS A 41 35.50 -9.99 -1.44
N PHE A 42 35.08 -8.97 -0.69
CA PHE A 42 34.09 -9.11 0.37
C PHE A 42 32.69 -9.33 -0.20
N GLU A 43 32.33 -8.63 -1.27
CA GLU A 43 31.07 -8.85 -1.99
C GLU A 43 31.01 -10.25 -2.58
N GLU A 44 32.05 -10.66 -3.32
CA GLU A 44 32.17 -12.01 -3.89
C GLU A 44 32.07 -13.09 -2.80
N TYR A 45 32.76 -12.88 -1.67
CA TYR A 45 32.70 -13.79 -0.53
C TYR A 45 31.29 -13.91 0.05
N ILE A 46 30.59 -12.79 0.24
CA ILE A 46 29.21 -12.80 0.75
C ILE A 46 28.31 -13.54 -0.24
N LEU A 47 28.37 -13.18 -1.52
CA LEU A 47 27.53 -13.81 -2.55
C LEU A 47 27.77 -15.31 -2.60
N ASN A 48 29.02 -15.76 -2.67
CA ASN A 48 29.37 -17.19 -2.72
C ASN A 48 28.97 -17.99 -1.48
N ASN A 49 28.80 -17.32 -0.32
CA ASN A 49 28.32 -17.95 0.92
C ASN A 49 26.82 -17.75 1.16
N ALA A 50 26.15 -16.88 0.40
CA ALA A 50 24.73 -16.61 0.53
C ALA A 50 23.91 -17.84 0.10
N LYS A 51 22.82 -18.09 0.83
CA LYS A 51 21.82 -19.12 0.47
C LYS A 51 20.64 -18.54 -0.29
N ILE A 52 20.36 -17.27 -0.05
CA ILE A 52 19.27 -16.51 -0.66
C ILE A 52 19.84 -15.14 -1.00
N ILE A 53 19.62 -14.70 -2.23
CA ILE A 53 20.01 -13.37 -2.70
C ILE A 53 18.73 -12.65 -3.08
N LEU A 54 18.47 -11.51 -2.44
CA LEU A 54 17.33 -10.66 -2.72
C LEU A 54 17.82 -9.45 -3.51
N CYS A 55 17.24 -9.24 -4.70
CA CYS A 55 17.56 -8.10 -5.55
C CYS A 55 16.34 -7.75 -6.42
N THR A 56 16.37 -6.59 -7.05
CA THR A 56 15.37 -6.25 -8.06
C THR A 56 15.76 -6.86 -9.39
N ALA A 57 14.81 -7.07 -10.30
CA ALA A 57 15.10 -7.63 -11.62
C ALA A 57 16.22 -6.86 -12.35
N CYS A 58 16.21 -5.53 -12.29
CA CYS A 58 17.25 -4.71 -12.91
C CYS A 58 18.62 -4.85 -12.23
N THR A 59 18.67 -4.87 -10.89
CA THR A 59 19.95 -4.97 -10.16
C THR A 59 20.55 -6.39 -10.22
N SER A 60 19.75 -7.40 -10.58
CA SER A 60 20.26 -8.76 -10.85
C SER A 60 21.26 -8.82 -12.01
N SER A 61 21.33 -7.79 -12.86
CA SER A 61 22.35 -7.68 -13.93
C SER A 61 23.79 -7.78 -13.41
N HIS A 62 24.05 -7.33 -12.18
CA HIS A 62 25.35 -7.49 -11.53
C HIS A 62 25.68 -8.97 -11.28
N LEU A 63 24.69 -9.77 -10.86
CA LEU A 63 24.83 -11.21 -10.66
C LEU A 63 25.00 -11.93 -11.99
N SER A 64 24.22 -11.56 -13.01
CA SER A 64 24.35 -12.18 -14.34
C SER A 64 25.78 -12.00 -14.88
N ARG A 65 26.36 -10.82 -14.68
CA ARG A 65 27.75 -10.53 -15.08
C ARG A 65 28.78 -11.36 -14.30
N THR A 66 28.64 -11.49 -12.98
CA THR A 66 29.61 -12.28 -12.18
C THR A 66 29.51 -13.78 -12.48
N VAL A 67 28.31 -14.28 -12.82
CA VAL A 67 28.13 -15.65 -13.33
C VAL A 67 28.81 -15.82 -14.69
N GLU A 68 28.62 -14.88 -15.62
CA GLU A 68 29.27 -14.89 -16.95
C GLU A 68 30.80 -14.87 -16.86
N LEU A 69 31.36 -14.12 -15.89
CA LEU A 69 32.79 -14.06 -15.63
C LEU A 69 33.34 -15.28 -14.87
N GLY A 70 32.48 -16.19 -14.40
CA GLY A 70 32.87 -17.38 -13.63
C GLY A 70 33.28 -17.08 -12.18
N GLU A 71 32.99 -15.88 -11.70
CA GLU A 71 33.27 -15.42 -10.32
C GLU A 71 32.19 -15.91 -9.34
N PHE A 72 31.01 -16.25 -9.88
CA PHE A 72 29.87 -16.72 -9.10
C PHE A 72 29.20 -17.93 -9.75
N LYS A 73 28.67 -18.84 -8.94
CA LYS A 73 28.00 -20.04 -9.44
C LYS A 73 26.62 -19.70 -10.02
N PRO A 74 26.14 -20.43 -11.04
CA PRO A 74 24.77 -20.28 -11.53
C PRO A 74 23.72 -20.42 -10.41
N ILE A 75 22.63 -19.68 -10.52
CA ILE A 75 21.52 -19.74 -9.55
C ILE A 75 20.63 -20.95 -9.87
N ASP A 76 20.35 -21.83 -8.90
CA ASP A 76 19.52 -23.02 -9.14
C ASP A 76 18.02 -22.69 -9.33
N LEU A 77 17.52 -21.71 -8.57
CA LEU A 77 16.11 -21.34 -8.48
C LEU A 77 15.94 -19.83 -8.47
N LEU A 78 15.22 -19.30 -9.45
CA LEU A 78 14.76 -17.92 -9.49
C LEU A 78 13.29 -17.85 -9.04
N ILE A 79 13.02 -17.05 -8.01
CA ILE A 79 11.66 -16.68 -7.61
C ILE A 79 11.47 -15.21 -7.95
N VAL A 80 10.45 -14.91 -8.76
CA VAL A 80 10.06 -13.53 -9.08
C VAL A 80 8.72 -13.27 -8.42
N ASP A 81 8.71 -12.37 -7.43
CA ASP A 81 7.50 -11.91 -6.77
C ASP A 81 6.94 -10.65 -7.47
N GLU A 82 5.63 -10.42 -7.34
CA GLU A 82 4.86 -9.38 -8.06
C GLU A 82 5.19 -9.37 -9.58
N ALA A 83 5.27 -10.57 -10.17
CA ALA A 83 5.68 -10.78 -11.56
C ALA A 83 4.73 -10.10 -12.58
N GLU A 84 3.48 -9.80 -12.20
CA GLU A 84 2.53 -9.01 -12.99
C GLU A 84 3.00 -7.56 -13.21
N GLN A 85 3.80 -7.01 -12.28
CA GLN A 85 4.29 -5.64 -12.36
C GLN A 85 5.55 -5.49 -13.21
N LEU A 86 6.16 -6.61 -13.60
CA LEU A 86 7.43 -6.61 -14.32
C LEU A 86 7.17 -6.58 -15.82
N ARG A 87 7.80 -5.65 -16.54
CA ARG A 87 7.67 -5.62 -18.01
C ARG A 87 8.33 -6.86 -18.57
N GLU A 88 7.78 -7.41 -19.64
CA GLU A 88 8.31 -8.63 -20.24
C GLU A 88 9.82 -8.52 -20.58
N ARG A 89 10.30 -7.35 -20.99
CA ARG A 89 11.72 -7.09 -21.27
C ARG A 89 12.66 -7.13 -20.06
N GLU A 90 12.12 -7.05 -18.84
CA GLU A 90 12.91 -6.98 -17.60
C GLU A 90 13.18 -8.39 -17.04
N ILE A 91 12.32 -9.37 -17.30
CA ILE A 91 12.50 -10.78 -16.89
C ILE A 91 13.79 -11.42 -17.42
N PRO A 92 14.21 -11.21 -18.69
CA PRO A 92 15.45 -11.79 -19.19
C PRO A 92 16.65 -11.45 -18.31
N ILE A 93 16.71 -10.29 -17.64
CA ILE A 93 17.87 -9.88 -16.85
C ILE A 93 18.24 -10.93 -15.78
N PRO A 94 17.34 -11.33 -14.86
CA PRO A 94 17.63 -12.38 -13.90
C PRO A 94 17.71 -13.78 -14.53
N LEU A 95 17.10 -14.03 -15.70
CA LEU A 95 17.21 -15.33 -16.37
C LEU A 95 18.63 -15.63 -16.87
N HIS A 96 19.44 -14.60 -17.13
CA HIS A 96 20.85 -14.77 -17.53
C HIS A 96 21.77 -15.18 -16.37
N THR A 97 21.27 -15.32 -15.15
CA THR A 97 22.06 -15.84 -13.99
C THR A 97 22.30 -17.35 -14.03
N GLY A 98 22.05 -18.00 -15.18
CA GLY A 98 22.23 -19.44 -15.37
C GLY A 98 21.13 -20.30 -14.73
N VAL A 99 19.90 -19.76 -14.61
CA VAL A 99 18.82 -20.40 -13.87
C VAL A 99 18.25 -21.63 -14.55
N HIS A 100 18.06 -22.69 -13.77
CA HIS A 100 17.44 -23.94 -14.23
C HIS A 100 15.93 -23.99 -13.95
N ARG A 101 15.48 -23.31 -12.89
CA ARG A 101 14.08 -23.29 -12.47
C ARG A 101 13.65 -21.87 -12.18
N THR A 102 12.47 -21.50 -12.65
CA THR A 102 11.87 -20.19 -12.41
C THR A 102 10.46 -20.36 -11.88
N VAL A 103 10.14 -19.63 -10.81
CA VAL A 103 8.80 -19.53 -10.24
C VAL A 103 8.39 -18.07 -10.35
N LEU A 104 7.30 -17.82 -11.07
CA LEU A 104 6.69 -16.49 -11.17
C LEU A 104 5.48 -16.45 -10.24
N ILE A 105 5.51 -15.56 -9.26
CA ILE A 105 4.44 -15.31 -8.32
C ILE A 105 3.85 -13.96 -8.66
N GLY A 106 2.54 -13.90 -8.84
CA GLY A 106 1.86 -12.68 -9.21
C GLY A 106 0.34 -12.83 -9.24
N ASP A 107 -0.34 -11.74 -9.53
CA ASP A 107 -1.80 -11.65 -9.59
C ASP A 107 -2.27 -10.89 -10.84
N ASP A 108 -2.90 -11.61 -11.78
CA ASP A 108 -3.41 -11.05 -13.04
C ASP A 108 -4.63 -10.13 -12.87
N CYS A 109 -5.16 -10.05 -11.64
CA CYS A 109 -6.22 -9.13 -11.22
C CYS A 109 -5.69 -7.85 -10.57
N LYS A 110 -4.38 -7.69 -10.39
CA LYS A 110 -3.75 -6.44 -9.93
C LYS A 110 -3.22 -5.60 -11.09
N LEU A 111 -2.60 -4.46 -10.76
CA LEU A 111 -2.07 -3.53 -11.74
C LEU A 111 -0.84 -4.10 -12.46
N PRO A 112 -0.76 -3.95 -13.79
CA PRO A 112 0.42 -4.29 -14.56
C PRO A 112 1.52 -3.24 -14.36
N ALA A 113 2.65 -3.42 -15.07
CA ALA A 113 3.75 -2.47 -15.05
C ALA A 113 3.30 -1.03 -15.41
N LEU A 114 3.74 -0.04 -14.62
CA LEU A 114 3.45 1.37 -14.90
C LEU A 114 4.17 1.84 -16.19
N ILE A 115 3.37 2.25 -17.19
CA ILE A 115 3.84 2.81 -18.46
C ILE A 115 3.34 4.25 -18.59
N LYS A 116 4.27 5.20 -18.77
CA LYS A 116 3.94 6.63 -18.93
C LYS A 116 3.59 7.01 -20.37
N SER A 117 4.23 6.36 -21.35
CA SER A 117 4.04 6.67 -22.76
C SER A 117 2.75 6.05 -23.28
N LYS A 118 1.84 6.88 -23.80
CA LYS A 118 0.60 6.40 -24.42
C LYS A 118 0.87 5.44 -25.58
N VAL A 119 1.84 5.75 -26.43
CA VAL A 119 2.25 4.88 -27.55
C VAL A 119 2.68 3.49 -27.05
N SER A 120 3.36 3.43 -25.90
CA SER A 120 3.77 2.15 -25.30
C SER A 120 2.60 1.40 -24.65
N VAL A 121 1.64 2.11 -24.07
CA VAL A 121 0.38 1.51 -23.57
C VAL A 121 -0.40 0.91 -24.74
N ASP A 122 -0.57 1.67 -25.82
CA ASP A 122 -1.29 1.24 -27.03
C ASP A 122 -0.62 0.03 -27.70
N ALA A 123 0.69 -0.13 -27.53
CA ALA A 123 1.48 -1.27 -28.01
C ALA A 123 1.56 -2.45 -27.02
N ASP A 124 0.79 -2.44 -25.93
CA ASP A 124 0.78 -3.49 -24.88
C ASP A 124 2.15 -3.75 -24.25
N PHE A 125 3.01 -2.71 -24.20
CA PHE A 125 4.37 -2.82 -23.66
C PHE A 125 4.41 -3.06 -22.14
N GLY A 126 3.30 -2.75 -21.46
CA GLY A 126 3.13 -2.98 -20.03
C GLY A 126 2.89 -4.44 -19.65
N ARG A 127 2.59 -5.31 -20.63
CA ARG A 127 2.31 -6.72 -20.38
C ARG A 127 3.53 -7.43 -19.77
N SER A 128 3.28 -8.19 -18.72
CA SER A 128 4.29 -9.03 -18.10
C SER A 128 4.43 -10.39 -18.79
N LEU A 129 5.58 -11.07 -18.57
CA LEU A 129 5.71 -12.48 -18.97
C LEU A 129 4.66 -13.34 -18.25
N PHE A 130 4.35 -13.01 -16.99
CA PHE A 130 3.36 -13.70 -16.18
C PHE A 130 1.97 -13.68 -16.84
N GLU A 131 1.48 -12.48 -17.19
CA GLU A 131 0.20 -12.31 -17.90
C GLU A 131 0.21 -13.01 -19.26
N ARG A 132 1.32 -12.95 -20.00
CA ARG A 132 1.43 -13.64 -21.30
C ARG A 132 1.36 -15.17 -21.16
N LEU A 133 2.00 -15.74 -20.16
CA LEU A 133 1.94 -17.18 -19.92
C LEU A 133 0.50 -17.62 -19.55
N ILE A 134 -0.18 -16.82 -18.74
CA ILE A 134 -1.60 -17.06 -18.39
C ILE A 134 -2.48 -17.01 -19.65
N SER A 135 -2.30 -16.01 -20.51
CA SER A 135 -3.11 -15.88 -21.74
C SER A 135 -2.86 -17.00 -22.75
N LEU A 136 -1.67 -17.59 -22.73
CA LEU A 136 -1.32 -18.79 -23.51
C LEU A 136 -1.85 -20.10 -22.89
N GLY A 137 -2.53 -20.04 -21.75
CA GLY A 137 -3.08 -21.21 -21.07
C GLY A 137 -2.05 -22.02 -20.29
N HIS A 138 -0.91 -21.42 -19.93
CA HIS A 138 0.06 -22.09 -19.08
C HIS A 138 -0.58 -22.45 -17.73
N PRO A 139 -0.41 -23.69 -17.23
CA PRO A 139 -0.94 -24.07 -15.93
C PRO A 139 -0.45 -23.14 -14.82
N ARG A 140 -1.35 -22.80 -13.89
CA ARG A 140 -1.01 -21.98 -12.73
C ARG A 140 -1.59 -22.60 -11.46
N HIS A 141 -0.93 -22.33 -10.35
CA HIS A 141 -1.42 -22.67 -9.03
C HIS A 141 -2.04 -21.41 -8.41
N LEU A 142 -3.34 -21.45 -8.12
CA LEU A 142 -4.03 -20.40 -7.40
C LEU A 142 -3.89 -20.66 -5.90
N LEU A 143 -3.45 -19.66 -5.15
CA LEU A 143 -3.62 -19.64 -3.70
C LEU A 143 -5.05 -19.17 -3.41
N ASP A 144 -5.89 -20.06 -2.93
CA ASP A 144 -7.36 -19.93 -2.89
C ASP A 144 -7.91 -19.54 -1.51
N VAL A 145 -7.04 -19.13 -0.58
CA VAL A 145 -7.43 -18.67 0.76
C VAL A 145 -6.77 -17.33 1.09
N GLN A 146 -7.57 -16.34 1.47
CA GLN A 146 -7.12 -15.02 1.90
C GLN A 146 -7.12 -14.91 3.43
N PHE A 147 -6.06 -14.33 4.01
CA PHE A 147 -5.88 -14.21 5.47
C PHE A 147 -5.80 -12.75 5.95
N ARG A 148 -6.13 -11.78 5.10
CA ARG A 148 -5.93 -10.34 5.36
C ARG A 148 -7.22 -9.61 5.68
N MET A 149 -8.23 -9.72 4.82
CA MET A 149 -9.37 -8.82 4.85
C MET A 149 -10.46 -9.40 5.76
N HIS A 150 -11.13 -8.54 6.51
CA HIS A 150 -12.41 -8.88 7.11
C HIS A 150 -13.39 -9.39 6.03
N PRO A 151 -14.24 -10.40 6.30
CA PRO A 151 -15.15 -10.98 5.29
C PRO A 151 -16.06 -9.96 4.58
N GLU A 152 -16.54 -8.95 5.30
CA GLU A 152 -17.34 -7.86 4.69
C GLU A 152 -16.55 -6.98 3.70
N ILE A 153 -15.23 -6.95 3.78
CA ILE A 153 -14.36 -6.28 2.81
C ILE A 153 -14.09 -7.22 1.63
N SER A 154 -13.74 -8.48 1.91
CA SER A 154 -13.34 -9.45 0.88
C SER A 154 -14.50 -9.86 -0.04
N LYS A 155 -15.75 -9.83 0.46
CA LYS A 155 -16.93 -10.30 -0.26
C LYS A 155 -17.05 -9.80 -1.70
N PHE A 156 -16.90 -8.50 -1.94
CA PHE A 156 -17.00 -7.93 -3.29
C PHE A 156 -15.78 -8.31 -4.16
N PRO A 157 -14.52 -8.05 -3.77
CA PRO A 157 -13.35 -8.46 -4.56
C PRO A 157 -13.30 -9.94 -4.92
N LEU A 158 -13.58 -10.82 -3.95
CA LEU A 158 -13.51 -12.28 -4.15
C LEU A 158 -14.55 -12.74 -5.18
N SER A 159 -15.79 -12.25 -5.08
CA SER A 159 -16.85 -12.55 -6.03
C SER A 159 -16.53 -11.99 -7.42
N ARG A 160 -16.15 -10.71 -7.49
CA ARG A 160 -16.14 -9.98 -8.76
C ARG A 160 -14.84 -10.10 -9.55
N PHE A 161 -13.69 -10.04 -8.87
CA PHE A 161 -12.38 -10.09 -9.53
C PHE A 161 -11.83 -11.52 -9.59
N TYR A 162 -12.08 -12.33 -8.56
CA TYR A 162 -11.56 -13.69 -8.47
C TYR A 162 -12.60 -14.79 -8.78
N LEU A 163 -13.79 -14.40 -9.28
CA LEU A 163 -14.86 -15.32 -9.69
C LEU A 163 -15.28 -16.33 -8.61
N GLY A 164 -15.19 -15.93 -7.34
CA GLY A 164 -15.50 -16.77 -6.18
C GLY A 164 -14.53 -17.94 -5.96
N LYS A 165 -13.36 -17.95 -6.59
CA LYS A 165 -12.35 -19.02 -6.47
C LYS A 165 -11.45 -18.88 -5.24
N VAL A 166 -11.50 -17.76 -4.55
CA VAL A 166 -10.71 -17.47 -3.35
C VAL A 166 -11.69 -17.32 -2.18
N THR A 167 -11.31 -17.86 -1.02
CA THR A 167 -12.15 -17.96 0.18
C THR A 167 -11.49 -17.31 1.40
N ASP A 168 -12.27 -17.01 2.43
CA ASP A 168 -11.77 -16.43 3.68
C ASP A 168 -11.11 -17.49 4.57
N GLY A 169 -9.92 -17.17 5.08
CA GLY A 169 -9.17 -18.00 6.00
C GLY A 169 -9.73 -18.01 7.43
N PRO A 170 -9.41 -19.03 8.25
CA PRO A 170 -9.98 -19.18 9.58
C PRO A 170 -9.65 -18.02 10.54
N ASN A 171 -8.54 -17.30 10.32
CA ASN A 171 -8.16 -16.19 11.18
C ASN A 171 -9.10 -14.98 11.05
N VAL A 172 -9.59 -14.67 9.84
CA VAL A 172 -10.46 -13.51 9.59
C VAL A 172 -11.93 -13.79 9.94
N LEU A 173 -12.29 -15.07 10.11
CA LEU A 173 -13.63 -15.50 10.52
C LEU A 173 -13.83 -15.48 12.05
N GLN A 174 -12.76 -15.28 12.82
CA GLN A 174 -12.83 -15.20 14.27
C GLN A 174 -13.43 -13.86 14.71
N ARG A 175 -14.26 -13.89 15.77
CA ARG A 175 -14.87 -12.66 16.32
C ARG A 175 -13.84 -11.64 16.78
N ASP A 176 -12.70 -12.11 17.28
CA ASP A 176 -11.62 -11.25 17.77
C ASP A 176 -10.86 -10.55 16.63
N TYR A 177 -11.13 -10.90 15.38
CA TYR A 177 -10.59 -10.22 14.20
C TYR A 177 -11.31 -8.90 13.91
N GLU A 178 -12.57 -8.78 14.29
CA GLU A 178 -13.36 -7.56 14.11
C GLU A 178 -12.87 -6.47 15.07
N ARG A 179 -12.55 -5.29 14.52
CA ARG A 179 -12.19 -4.11 15.32
C ARG A 179 -13.21 -3.00 15.11
N LYS A 180 -13.84 -2.56 16.20
CA LYS A 180 -14.72 -1.39 16.20
C LYS A 180 -13.93 -0.16 16.60
N LEU A 181 -13.48 0.58 15.59
CA LEU A 181 -12.55 1.70 15.75
C LEU A 181 -13.24 3.05 15.90
N LEU A 182 -14.47 3.20 15.41
CA LEU A 182 -15.29 4.39 15.63
C LEU A 182 -16.72 3.96 15.94
N ALA A 183 -17.43 4.78 16.70
CA ALA A 183 -18.83 4.52 17.06
C ALA A 183 -19.77 4.82 15.89
N GLY A 184 -20.81 3.98 15.74
CA GLY A 184 -21.88 4.17 14.77
C GLY A 184 -21.81 3.20 13.57
N PRO A 185 -22.94 2.93 12.90
CA PRO A 185 -23.01 1.96 11.82
C PRO A 185 -22.19 2.37 10.59
N MET A 186 -21.98 3.67 10.38
CA MET A 186 -21.17 4.23 9.29
C MET A 186 -19.72 3.73 9.30
N TYR A 187 -19.19 3.32 10.47
CA TYR A 187 -17.80 2.92 10.64
C TYR A 187 -17.63 1.41 10.88
N GLY A 188 -18.46 0.61 10.21
CA GLY A 188 -18.31 -0.86 10.16
C GLY A 188 -17.08 -1.32 9.37
N PRO A 189 -16.90 -2.65 9.20
CA PRO A 189 -15.75 -3.19 8.47
C PRO A 189 -15.71 -2.78 6.99
N TYR A 190 -16.87 -2.52 6.38
CA TYR A 190 -16.99 -2.01 5.02
C TYR A 190 -18.10 -0.96 4.97
N SER A 191 -17.79 0.22 4.46
CA SER A 191 -18.77 1.31 4.30
C SER A 191 -18.53 2.10 3.03
N PHE A 192 -19.61 2.48 2.36
CA PHE A 192 -19.62 3.53 1.35
C PHE A 192 -20.28 4.77 1.97
N ILE A 193 -19.55 5.87 2.03
CA ILE A 193 -19.96 7.15 2.61
C ILE A 193 -20.15 8.15 1.46
N ASP A 194 -21.41 8.43 1.15
CA ASP A 194 -21.83 9.32 0.07
C ASP A 194 -21.59 10.78 0.44
N ILE A 195 -20.80 11.47 -0.39
CA ILE A 195 -20.52 12.90 -0.27
C ILE A 195 -21.11 13.61 -1.50
N LYS A 196 -22.25 14.25 -1.29
CA LYS A 196 -23.00 14.94 -2.35
C LYS A 196 -22.45 16.33 -2.63
N GLY A 197 -22.45 16.72 -3.89
CA GLY A 197 -22.18 18.11 -4.30
C GLY A 197 -20.72 18.52 -4.17
N GLY A 198 -19.81 17.55 -4.26
CA GLY A 198 -18.39 17.80 -4.39
C GLY A 198 -18.08 18.75 -5.55
N THR A 199 -17.07 19.60 -5.38
CA THR A 199 -16.59 20.52 -6.42
C THR A 199 -15.21 20.08 -6.85
N GLU A 200 -15.14 19.36 -7.97
CA GLU A 200 -13.85 18.99 -8.57
C GLU A 200 -13.06 20.27 -8.91
N SER A 201 -11.85 20.41 -8.36
CA SER A 201 -10.85 21.35 -8.86
C SER A 201 -9.82 20.64 -9.72
N SER A 202 -9.55 21.16 -10.91
CA SER A 202 -8.37 20.83 -11.70
C SER A 202 -7.24 21.80 -11.36
N GLY A 203 -6.07 21.27 -10.96
CA GLY A 203 -4.84 22.06 -10.92
C GLY A 203 -4.42 22.53 -12.32
N GLU A 204 -3.54 23.53 -12.42
CA GLU A 204 -3.08 24.16 -13.68
C GLU A 204 -2.41 23.20 -14.70
N HIS A 205 -2.20 21.92 -14.34
CA HIS A 205 -1.71 20.86 -15.21
C HIS A 205 -2.63 19.61 -15.17
N ASP A 206 -3.76 19.73 -15.87
CA ASP A 206 -4.67 18.76 -16.53
C ASP A 206 -4.84 17.28 -16.09
N MET A 207 -4.30 16.79 -14.97
CA MET A 207 -4.58 15.41 -14.48
C MET A 207 -4.64 15.27 -12.96
N SER A 208 -4.60 16.38 -12.21
CA SER A 208 -4.58 16.36 -10.74
C SER A 208 -5.89 16.92 -10.19
N LEU A 209 -6.88 16.03 -10.00
CA LEU A 209 -8.16 16.37 -9.41
C LEU A 209 -8.06 16.38 -7.87
N SER A 210 -8.80 17.30 -7.25
CA SER A 210 -9.06 17.30 -5.83
C SER A 210 -10.50 17.70 -5.54
N ASP A 211 -11.03 17.17 -4.45
CA ASP A 211 -12.32 17.53 -3.89
C ASP A 211 -12.12 17.94 -2.43
N ALA A 212 -12.39 19.22 -2.13
CA ALA A 212 -12.17 19.80 -0.82
C ALA A 212 -13.12 19.25 0.26
N ALA A 213 -14.34 18.86 -0.12
CA ALA A 213 -15.33 18.28 0.79
C ALA A 213 -14.92 16.86 1.18
N GLU A 214 -14.55 16.02 0.20
CA GLU A 214 -13.98 14.70 0.46
C GLU A 214 -12.70 14.81 1.30
N ALA A 215 -11.79 15.73 0.96
CA ALA A 215 -10.55 15.91 1.72
C ALA A 215 -10.83 16.31 3.18
N ALA A 216 -11.84 17.16 3.43
CA ALA A 216 -12.30 17.50 4.78
C ALA A 216 -12.80 16.27 5.54
N ALA A 217 -13.68 15.50 4.91
CA ALA A 217 -14.27 14.31 5.50
C ALA A 217 -13.20 13.27 5.83
N VAL A 218 -12.28 12.99 4.90
CA VAL A 218 -11.15 12.08 5.14
C VAL A 218 -10.30 12.54 6.31
N THR A 219 -9.91 13.83 6.33
CA THR A 219 -9.09 14.39 7.42
C THR A 219 -9.79 14.21 8.77
N ARG A 220 -11.09 14.54 8.83
CA ARG A 220 -11.91 14.41 10.03
C ARG A 220 -12.02 12.97 10.53
N ILE A 221 -12.15 12.00 9.63
CA ILE A 221 -12.15 10.57 9.98
C ILE A 221 -10.81 10.17 10.60
N VAL A 222 -9.70 10.58 9.99
CA VAL A 222 -8.34 10.26 10.46
C VAL A 222 -8.07 10.90 11.83
N GLU A 223 -8.49 12.14 12.06
CA GLU A 223 -8.41 12.80 13.37
C GLU A 223 -9.18 12.04 14.46
N ARG A 224 -10.38 11.55 14.13
CA ARG A 224 -11.18 10.75 15.07
C ARG A 224 -10.51 9.41 15.38
N LEU A 225 -9.93 8.74 14.38
CA LEU A 225 -9.14 7.53 14.58
C LEU A 225 -7.91 7.78 15.45
N PHE A 226 -7.22 8.90 15.25
CA PHE A 226 -6.09 9.30 16.08
C PHE A 226 -6.53 9.44 17.54
N ASN A 227 -7.59 10.21 17.80
CA ASN A 227 -8.12 10.40 19.15
C ASN A 227 -8.53 9.07 19.81
N GLU A 228 -9.22 8.19 19.07
CA GLU A 228 -9.58 6.87 19.60
C GLU A 228 -8.34 6.02 19.90
N SER A 229 -7.32 6.06 19.04
CA SER A 229 -6.07 5.31 19.26
C SER A 229 -5.35 5.77 20.53
N VAL A 230 -5.33 7.08 20.80
CA VAL A 230 -4.74 7.67 22.00
C VAL A 230 -5.57 7.32 23.25
N CYS A 231 -6.89 7.40 23.18
CA CYS A 231 -7.78 7.08 24.29
C CYS A 231 -7.77 5.59 24.66
N SER A 232 -7.71 4.71 23.67
CA SER A 232 -7.72 3.25 23.85
C SER A 232 -6.32 2.64 24.06
N GLY A 233 -5.25 3.38 23.73
CA GLY A 233 -3.88 2.88 23.71
C GLY A 233 -3.60 1.83 22.63
N GLN A 234 -4.49 1.71 21.64
CA GLN A 234 -4.34 0.73 20.56
C GLN A 234 -3.40 1.24 19.47
N LYS A 235 -2.52 0.34 19.00
CA LYS A 235 -1.74 0.59 17.80
C LYS A 235 -2.65 0.47 16.57
N LEU A 236 -2.58 1.48 15.72
CA LEU A 236 -3.42 1.59 14.54
C LEU A 236 -2.64 2.17 13.37
N ALA A 237 -2.63 1.42 12.27
CA ALA A 237 -2.06 1.86 11.02
C ALA A 237 -3.16 2.22 10.01
N VAL A 238 -3.17 3.47 9.54
CA VAL A 238 -4.21 4.03 8.67
C VAL A 238 -3.61 4.39 7.32
N GLY A 239 -4.20 3.86 6.25
CA GLY A 239 -3.89 4.24 4.88
C GLY A 239 -4.98 5.12 4.29
N VAL A 240 -4.59 6.25 3.73
CA VAL A 240 -5.47 7.09 2.90
C VAL A 240 -5.07 6.89 1.45
N VAL A 241 -6.02 6.43 0.64
CA VAL A 241 -5.78 6.08 -0.76
C VAL A 241 -6.63 6.97 -1.66
N SER A 242 -6.01 7.59 -2.66
CA SER A 242 -6.72 8.32 -3.70
C SER A 242 -6.06 8.11 -5.07
N PRO A 243 -6.81 7.98 -6.17
CA PRO A 243 -6.22 7.89 -7.52
C PRO A 243 -5.46 9.16 -7.94
N TYR A 244 -5.69 10.31 -7.30
CA TYR A 244 -5.12 11.59 -7.72
C TYR A 244 -4.12 12.15 -6.72
N ASN A 245 -2.94 12.53 -7.22
CA ASN A 245 -1.89 13.14 -6.40
C ASN A 245 -2.35 14.45 -5.76
N ALA A 246 -3.13 15.30 -6.44
CA ALA A 246 -3.62 16.56 -5.87
C ALA A 246 -4.51 16.32 -4.65
N GLN A 247 -5.42 15.33 -4.71
CA GLN A 247 -6.20 14.95 -3.54
C GLN A 247 -5.33 14.46 -2.39
N GLY A 248 -4.32 13.62 -2.70
CA GLY A 248 -3.35 13.19 -1.71
C GLY A 248 -2.69 14.38 -1.00
N HIS A 249 -2.13 15.31 -1.77
CA HIS A 249 -1.47 16.51 -1.21
C HIS A 249 -2.44 17.37 -0.39
N ALA A 250 -3.68 17.58 -0.86
CA ALA A 250 -4.69 18.35 -0.14
C ALA A 250 -5.05 17.73 1.22
N ILE A 251 -5.10 16.39 1.29
CA ILE A 251 -5.33 15.68 2.55
C ILE A 251 -4.10 15.77 3.46
N GLN A 252 -2.89 15.60 2.92
CA GLN A 252 -1.64 15.71 3.67
C GLN A 252 -1.48 17.11 4.30
N GLU A 253 -1.76 18.16 3.54
CA GLU A 253 -1.72 19.54 4.01
C GLU A 253 -2.68 19.77 5.19
N ARG A 254 -3.91 19.23 5.10
CA ARG A 254 -4.91 19.32 6.17
C ARG A 254 -4.54 18.51 7.41
N LEU A 255 -3.97 17.31 7.23
CA LEU A 255 -3.50 16.47 8.33
C LEU A 255 -2.29 17.08 9.06
N GLY A 256 -1.50 17.90 8.36
CA GLY A 256 -0.39 18.65 8.92
C GLY A 256 0.57 17.77 9.73
N ARG A 257 0.61 17.97 11.06
CA ARG A 257 1.54 17.26 11.96
C ARG A 257 1.15 15.82 12.27
N LEU A 258 -0.08 15.39 11.99
CA LEU A 258 -0.56 14.02 12.26
C LEU A 258 0.16 12.97 11.42
N GLU A 259 0.59 13.31 10.19
CA GLU A 259 1.39 12.41 9.36
C GLU A 259 2.85 12.28 9.82
N CYS A 260 3.41 13.33 10.42
CA CYS A 260 4.84 13.40 10.73
C CYS A 260 5.26 12.66 12.02
N GLY A 261 4.35 11.93 12.69
CA GLY A 261 4.65 11.23 13.95
C GLY A 261 5.16 12.16 15.07
N ALA A 262 4.93 13.47 14.96
CA ALA A 262 5.58 14.51 15.76
C ALA A 262 4.88 14.78 17.10
N HIS A 263 4.20 13.78 17.67
CA HIS A 263 3.66 13.83 19.03
C HIS A 263 4.34 12.71 19.82
N GLY A 264 5.14 13.11 20.83
CA GLY A 264 5.77 12.19 21.76
C GLY A 264 4.79 11.34 22.59
N ASP A 265 3.48 11.54 22.40
CA ASP A 265 2.39 10.84 23.09
C ASP A 265 1.67 9.81 22.20
N GLY A 266 2.08 9.64 20.93
CA GLY A 266 1.42 8.81 19.91
C GLY A 266 2.19 7.54 19.51
N GLU A 267 2.83 6.83 20.45
CA GLU A 267 3.53 5.56 20.20
C GLU A 267 2.55 4.45 19.76
N GLY A 268 2.10 4.48 18.50
CA GLY A 268 1.21 3.44 17.98
C GLY A 268 0.32 3.84 16.82
N PHE A 269 0.17 5.13 16.53
CA PHE A 269 -0.64 5.60 15.41
C PHE A 269 0.24 6.00 14.23
N SER A 270 -0.10 5.53 13.03
CA SER A 270 0.58 5.95 11.81
C SER A 270 -0.41 6.17 10.68
N VAL A 271 -0.17 7.22 9.88
CA VAL A 271 -0.98 7.56 8.71
C VAL A 271 -0.07 7.59 7.49
N LYS A 272 -0.54 7.01 6.38
CA LYS A 272 0.11 7.11 5.08
C LYS A 272 -0.91 7.58 4.04
N VAL A 273 -0.70 8.74 3.44
CA VAL A 273 -1.45 9.16 2.25
C VAL A 273 -0.64 8.84 0.99
N ARG A 274 -1.19 8.03 0.08
CA ARG A 274 -0.55 7.72 -1.23
C ARG A 274 -1.58 7.42 -2.31
N THR A 275 -1.10 7.31 -3.55
CA THR A 275 -1.93 6.80 -4.65
C THR A 275 -2.12 5.29 -4.59
N VAL A 276 -3.06 4.78 -5.39
CA VAL A 276 -3.30 3.33 -5.53
C VAL A 276 -2.02 2.58 -5.90
N GLU A 277 -1.26 3.09 -6.87
CA GLU A 277 0.03 2.50 -7.27
C GLU A 277 1.05 2.50 -6.11
N GLY A 278 1.07 3.57 -5.30
CA GLY A 278 1.97 3.69 -4.15
C GLY A 278 1.62 2.80 -2.95
N PHE A 279 0.42 2.20 -2.95
CA PHE A 279 -0.08 1.27 -1.94
C PHE A 279 0.00 -0.20 -2.37
N GLN A 280 0.43 -0.50 -3.60
CA GLN A 280 0.59 -1.89 -4.02
C GLN A 280 1.66 -2.58 -3.16
N GLY A 281 1.36 -3.80 -2.71
CA GLY A 281 2.19 -4.56 -1.75
C GLY A 281 2.10 -4.09 -0.29
N ALA A 282 1.51 -2.92 0.00
CA ALA A 282 1.26 -2.47 1.36
C ALA A 282 -0.12 -2.95 1.87
N GLU A 283 -0.29 -2.95 3.18
CA GLU A 283 -1.53 -3.25 3.89
C GLU A 283 -1.60 -2.40 5.15
N GLU A 284 -2.80 -1.98 5.53
CA GLU A 284 -3.04 -1.16 6.73
C GLU A 284 -4.26 -1.70 7.49
N ASP A 285 -4.37 -1.35 8.78
CA ASP A 285 -5.49 -1.79 9.61
C ASP A 285 -6.81 -1.17 9.11
N VAL A 286 -6.76 0.11 8.73
CA VAL A 286 -7.87 0.86 8.14
C VAL A 286 -7.43 1.48 6.82
N ILE A 287 -8.30 1.38 5.80
CA ILE A 287 -8.14 2.13 4.56
C ILE A 287 -9.32 3.10 4.41
N VAL A 288 -8.98 4.37 4.23
CA VAL A 288 -9.93 5.40 3.81
C VAL A 288 -9.64 5.72 2.35
N PHE A 289 -10.58 5.37 1.47
CA PHE A 289 -10.45 5.59 0.04
C PHE A 289 -11.23 6.84 -0.37
N SER A 290 -10.61 7.79 -1.05
CA SER A 290 -11.26 8.98 -1.63
C SER A 290 -11.33 8.87 -3.15
N ALA A 291 -12.54 8.84 -3.69
CA ALA A 291 -12.81 8.67 -5.11
C ALA A 291 -12.65 9.98 -5.92
N VAL A 292 -12.81 11.14 -5.29
CA VAL A 292 -12.62 12.50 -5.83
C VAL A 292 -13.67 12.95 -6.85
N HIS A 293 -14.19 12.04 -7.67
CA HIS A 293 -15.11 12.39 -8.76
C HIS A 293 -16.50 12.73 -8.25
N SER A 294 -16.97 13.93 -8.61
CA SER A 294 -18.29 14.49 -8.36
C SER A 294 -18.70 15.32 -9.59
N ASN A 295 -19.30 14.67 -10.59
CA ASN A 295 -19.71 15.27 -11.85
C ASN A 295 -21.01 14.66 -12.42
N GLY A 296 -21.79 15.48 -13.13
CA GLY A 296 -23.07 15.04 -13.70
C GLY A 296 -22.97 14.10 -14.92
N ASN A 297 -21.76 13.85 -15.45
CA ASN A 297 -21.56 13.03 -16.65
C ASN A 297 -21.09 11.59 -16.36
N GLY A 298 -20.83 11.26 -15.09
CA GLY A 298 -20.37 9.93 -14.67
C GLY A 298 -18.93 9.61 -15.08
N SER A 299 -18.12 10.61 -15.42
CA SER A 299 -16.71 10.39 -15.72
C SER A 299 -15.96 10.04 -14.43
N VAL A 300 -15.12 9.01 -14.50
CA VAL A 300 -14.34 8.53 -13.34
C VAL A 300 -12.83 8.44 -13.62
N GLY A 301 -12.39 8.83 -14.82
CA GLY A 301 -10.97 8.93 -15.18
C GLY A 301 -10.15 7.68 -14.83
N LEU A 302 -9.17 7.83 -13.92
CA LEU A 302 -8.27 6.76 -13.50
C LEU A 302 -8.99 5.58 -12.84
N LEU A 303 -10.15 5.81 -12.23
CA LEU A 303 -10.98 4.80 -11.57
C LEU A 303 -11.70 3.85 -12.54
N ALA A 304 -11.69 4.15 -13.84
CA ALA A 304 -12.27 3.26 -14.85
C ALA A 304 -11.52 1.94 -14.98
N ASP A 305 -10.24 1.91 -14.59
CA ASP A 305 -9.45 0.68 -14.51
C ASP A 305 -9.84 -0.14 -13.28
N TRP A 306 -10.55 -1.25 -13.51
CA TRP A 306 -11.00 -2.14 -12.44
C TRP A 306 -9.84 -2.74 -11.64
N ARG A 307 -8.63 -2.86 -12.21
CA ARG A 307 -7.45 -3.38 -11.49
C ARG A 307 -7.00 -2.40 -10.41
N ARG A 308 -7.10 -1.08 -10.67
CA ARG A 308 -6.84 -0.05 -9.64
C ARG A 308 -7.83 -0.19 -8.49
N THR A 309 -9.10 -0.38 -8.83
CA THR A 309 -10.14 -0.59 -7.83
C THR A 309 -9.87 -1.85 -7.00
N ASN A 310 -9.52 -2.98 -7.63
CA ASN A 310 -9.18 -4.20 -6.90
C ASN A 310 -7.99 -3.98 -5.93
N VAL A 311 -6.93 -3.32 -6.39
CA VAL A 311 -5.78 -2.99 -5.51
C VAL A 311 -6.25 -2.14 -4.34
N ALA A 312 -7.00 -1.06 -4.58
CA ALA A 312 -7.47 -0.15 -3.54
C ALA A 312 -8.36 -0.83 -2.48
N LEU A 313 -9.34 -1.63 -2.91
CA LEU A 313 -10.26 -2.31 -2.01
C LEU A 313 -9.59 -3.40 -1.15
N THR A 314 -8.46 -3.96 -1.61
CA THR A 314 -7.79 -5.11 -0.96
C THR A 314 -6.60 -4.74 -0.08
N ARG A 315 -6.44 -3.46 0.27
CA ARG A 315 -5.37 -2.97 1.17
C ARG A 315 -5.73 -3.04 2.65
N ALA A 316 -7.02 -3.07 2.99
CA ALA A 316 -7.50 -3.01 4.37
C ALA A 316 -7.47 -4.38 5.06
N LYS A 317 -7.13 -4.40 6.34
CA LYS A 317 -7.31 -5.58 7.21
C LYS A 317 -8.68 -5.59 7.86
N HIS A 318 -8.99 -4.55 8.63
CA HIS A 318 -10.15 -4.52 9.52
C HIS A 318 -11.28 -3.64 8.99
N CYS A 319 -10.96 -2.45 8.48
CA CYS A 319 -11.97 -1.49 8.01
C CYS A 319 -11.61 -0.88 6.65
N LEU A 320 -12.57 -0.85 5.74
CA LEU A 320 -12.50 -0.12 4.47
C LEU A 320 -13.66 0.88 4.37
N TRP A 321 -13.32 2.17 4.30
CA TRP A 321 -14.31 3.24 4.16
C TRP A 321 -14.07 4.00 2.86
N ILE A 322 -15.05 3.92 1.97
CA ILE A 322 -15.01 4.53 0.64
C ILE A 322 -15.79 5.83 0.70
N LEU A 323 -15.16 6.94 0.37
CA LEU A 323 -15.75 8.27 0.28
C LEU A 323 -15.82 8.66 -1.19
N GLY A 324 -16.99 9.14 -1.62
CA GLY A 324 -17.19 9.64 -2.98
C GLY A 324 -18.64 10.01 -3.27
N ASP A 325 -18.86 10.67 -4.41
CA ASP A 325 -20.21 10.97 -4.89
C ASP A 325 -20.84 9.71 -5.52
N ALA A 326 -21.84 9.15 -4.83
CA ALA A 326 -22.55 7.96 -5.29
C ALA A 326 -23.25 8.18 -6.63
N ALA A 327 -23.74 9.38 -6.94
CA ALA A 327 -24.45 9.67 -8.18
C ALA A 327 -23.51 9.57 -9.40
N THR A 328 -22.32 10.16 -9.28
CA THR A 328 -21.26 10.10 -10.27
C THR A 328 -20.78 8.66 -10.48
N LEU A 329 -20.41 7.97 -9.39
CA LEU A 329 -19.88 6.61 -9.45
C LEU A 329 -20.92 5.60 -9.98
N SER A 330 -22.20 5.75 -9.61
CA SER A 330 -23.29 4.90 -10.13
C SER A 330 -23.54 5.10 -11.63
N SER A 331 -23.27 6.31 -12.14
CA SER A 331 -23.50 6.66 -13.55
C SER A 331 -22.32 6.31 -14.46
N SER A 332 -21.20 5.86 -13.89
CA SER A 332 -19.94 5.66 -14.61
C SER A 332 -19.90 4.52 -15.62
N LYS A 333 -20.85 3.57 -15.54
CA LYS A 333 -20.83 2.31 -16.33
C LYS A 333 -19.53 1.52 -16.16
N THR A 334 -18.88 1.67 -15.01
CA THR A 334 -17.69 0.92 -14.61
C THR A 334 -18.00 0.01 -13.42
N ILE A 335 -16.99 -0.68 -12.90
CA ILE A 335 -17.12 -1.49 -11.69
C ILE A 335 -17.66 -0.70 -10.49
N TRP A 336 -17.47 0.62 -10.47
CA TRP A 336 -17.98 1.49 -9.41
C TRP A 336 -19.51 1.52 -9.32
N GLN A 337 -20.22 1.32 -10.44
CA GLN A 337 -21.67 1.16 -10.41
C GLN A 337 -22.08 -0.06 -9.58
N GLU A 338 -21.35 -1.17 -9.75
CA GLU A 338 -21.60 -2.41 -9.03
C GLU A 338 -21.20 -2.28 -7.55
N ILE A 339 -20.13 -1.56 -7.23
CA ILE A 339 -19.68 -1.30 -5.85
C ILE A 339 -20.73 -0.49 -5.08
N VAL A 340 -21.28 0.57 -5.68
CA VAL A 340 -22.32 1.39 -5.03
C VAL A 340 -23.60 0.58 -4.85
N ALA A 341 -23.97 -0.25 -5.84
CA ALA A 341 -25.13 -1.13 -5.74
C ALA A 341 -24.96 -2.18 -4.62
N ASP A 342 -23.80 -2.84 -4.55
CA ASP A 342 -23.45 -3.80 -3.49
C ASP A 342 -23.51 -3.16 -2.10
N ALA A 343 -22.93 -1.97 -1.93
CA ALA A 343 -22.98 -1.26 -0.66
C ALA A 343 -24.42 -0.97 -0.21
N LYS A 344 -25.30 -0.58 -1.15
CA LYS A 344 -26.73 -0.36 -0.87
C LYS A 344 -27.47 -1.65 -0.53
N GLU A 345 -27.23 -2.73 -1.29
CA GLU A 345 -27.87 -4.03 -1.06
C GLU A 345 -27.49 -4.62 0.30
N ARG A 346 -26.23 -4.46 0.72
CA ARG A 346 -25.74 -4.94 2.02
C ARG A 346 -26.07 -4.02 3.20
N GLY A 347 -26.68 -2.85 2.97
CA GLY A 347 -26.98 -1.88 4.02
C GLY A 347 -25.74 -1.18 4.59
N CYS A 348 -24.67 -1.10 3.80
CA CYS A 348 -23.39 -0.46 4.13
C CYS A 348 -23.20 0.89 3.43
N PHE A 349 -24.30 1.49 2.95
CA PHE A 349 -24.32 2.79 2.26
C PHE A 349 -24.86 3.86 3.21
N TYR A 350 -24.11 4.94 3.41
CA TYR A 350 -24.42 6.00 4.38
C TYR A 350 -24.28 7.39 3.74
N ASP A 351 -25.13 8.33 4.13
CA ASP A 351 -24.95 9.74 3.77
C ASP A 351 -24.00 10.40 4.79
N CYS A 352 -22.97 11.12 4.32
CA CYS A 352 -22.03 11.81 5.21
C CYS A 352 -22.71 12.79 6.18
N ASN A 353 -23.88 13.33 5.82
CA ASN A 353 -24.63 14.26 6.66
C ASN A 353 -25.28 13.62 7.89
N GLU A 354 -25.35 12.28 7.94
CA GLU A 354 -25.83 11.55 9.12
C GLU A 354 -24.86 11.68 10.30
N ASP A 355 -23.57 11.91 10.03
CA ASP A 355 -22.56 12.19 11.04
C ASP A 355 -22.34 13.71 11.16
N LYS A 356 -22.66 14.26 12.33
CA LYS A 356 -22.60 15.71 12.58
C LYS A 356 -21.19 16.27 12.45
N ASP A 357 -20.18 15.50 12.81
CA ASP A 357 -18.78 15.93 12.78
C ASP A 357 -18.24 15.96 11.36
N LEU A 358 -18.63 15.00 10.51
CA LEU A 358 -18.32 15.02 9.08
C LEU A 358 -19.06 16.16 8.38
N ALA A 359 -20.36 16.30 8.65
CA ALA A 359 -21.17 17.36 8.05
C ALA A 359 -20.64 18.76 8.38
N ALA A 360 -20.13 18.98 9.60
CA ALA A 360 -19.49 20.23 10.00
C ALA A 360 -18.19 20.47 9.22
N ALA A 361 -17.28 19.50 9.20
CA ALA A 361 -16.00 19.61 8.49
C ALA A 361 -16.18 19.88 6.99
N ILE A 362 -17.18 19.25 6.36
CA ILE A 362 -17.51 19.48 4.94
C ILE A 362 -18.00 20.92 4.72
N ARG A 363 -18.91 21.41 5.58
CA ARG A 363 -19.43 22.79 5.45
C ARG A 363 -18.31 23.82 5.59
N ASP A 364 -17.44 23.68 6.58
CA ASP A 364 -16.34 24.61 6.83
C ASP A 364 -15.40 24.67 5.60
N ALA A 365 -15.07 23.51 5.04
CA ALA A 365 -14.22 23.42 3.84
C ALA A 365 -14.85 24.06 2.58
N VAL A 366 -16.17 24.01 2.43
CA VAL A 366 -16.87 24.64 1.30
C VAL A 366 -16.91 26.17 1.47
N VAL A 367 -17.05 26.65 2.70
CA VAL A 367 -17.02 28.09 3.02
C VAL A 367 -15.62 28.66 2.76
N ASP A 368 -14.57 28.05 3.30
CA ASP A 368 -13.18 28.52 3.14
C ASP A 368 -12.79 28.68 1.66
N ARG A 369 -13.20 27.72 0.82
CA ARG A 369 -12.95 27.76 -0.63
C ARG A 369 -13.73 28.87 -1.34
N SER A 370 -14.95 29.15 -0.88
CA SER A 370 -15.76 30.24 -1.44
C SER A 370 -15.10 31.59 -1.16
N ASP A 371 -14.56 31.77 0.04
CA ASP A 371 -13.84 32.99 0.43
C ASP A 371 -12.52 33.15 -0.32
N GLU A 372 -11.77 32.08 -0.58
CA GLU A 372 -10.57 32.10 -1.44
C GLU A 372 -10.86 32.55 -2.87
N LEU A 373 -11.94 32.02 -3.49
CA LEU A 373 -12.35 32.38 -4.84
C LEU A 373 -12.80 33.85 -4.93
N ILE A 374 -13.52 34.34 -3.91
CA ILE A 374 -13.93 35.75 -3.82
C ILE A 374 -12.70 36.64 -3.68
N GLY A 375 -11.74 36.28 -2.82
CA GLY A 375 -10.49 37.02 -2.62
C GLY A 375 -9.62 37.13 -3.88
N GLN A 376 -9.51 36.05 -4.65
CA GLN A 376 -8.78 36.05 -5.93
C GLN A 376 -9.48 36.89 -7.01
N SER A 377 -10.82 36.95 -7.00
CA SER A 377 -11.58 37.78 -7.94
C SER A 377 -11.50 39.28 -7.63
N ALA A 378 -11.21 39.67 -6.38
CA ALA A 378 -11.06 41.06 -5.96
C ALA A 378 -9.65 41.65 -6.20
N GLN A 379 -8.67 40.82 -6.56
CA GLN A 379 -7.29 41.22 -6.87
C GLN A 379 -6.98 41.30 -8.38
N ARG A 380 -7.96 41.02 -9.25
CA ARG A 380 -7.92 41.30 -10.69
C ARG A 380 -8.78 42.52 -11.01
#